data_AF-A0A7W9W6K2-F1
#
_entry.id   AF-A0A7W9W6K2-F1
#
_cell.length_a   1.000
_cell.length_b   1.000
_cell.length_c   1.000
_cell.angle_alpha   90.00
_cell.angle_beta   90.00
_cell.angle_gamma   90.00
#
_symmetry.space_group_name_H-M   'P 1'
#
loop_
_entity.id
_entity.type
_entity.pdbx_description
1 polymer ?
#
loop_
_entity_poly.entity_id
_entity_poly.type
_entity_poly.pdbx_seq_one_letter_code
_entity_poly.pdbx_strand_id
1 'polypeptide(L)' 'MINLNRIVLATLALTLASSAFALPKYAQKENKKCGFCHVNAAGAGKRTAAGEWYKSHDHSLKGFKEPAPTKPAPKKK' A
#
# COMPACT_ATOMS: atom_id res chain seq x y z
N MET A 1 18.52 15.98 35.50
CA MET A 1 17.08 15.96 35.85
C MET A 1 16.29 15.94 34.56
N ILE A 2 15.66 14.82 34.21
CA ILE A 2 14.88 14.69 32.97
C ILE A 2 13.51 15.33 33.23
N ASN A 3 13.21 16.42 32.53
CA ASN A 3 11.99 17.22 32.73
C ASN A 3 10.75 16.37 32.43
N LEU A 4 9.89 16.20 33.45
CA LEU A 4 8.65 15.39 33.39
C LEU A 4 7.74 15.76 32.22
N ASN A 5 7.74 17.05 31.81
CA ASN A 5 6.99 17.53 30.65
C ASN A 5 7.41 16.87 29.32
N ARG A 6 8.69 16.49 29.19
CA ARG A 6 9.21 15.79 27.99
C ARG A 6 8.72 14.34 27.91
N ILE A 7 8.47 13.70 29.06
CA ILE A 7 7.96 12.34 29.12
C ILE A 7 6.49 12.32 28.68
N VAL A 8 5.68 13.29 29.13
CA VAL A 8 4.26 13.41 28.75
C VAL A 8 4.10 13.69 27.24
N LEU A 9 4.95 14.55 26.67
CA LEU A 9 4.93 14.82 25.22
C LEU A 9 5.35 13.61 24.38
N ALA A 10 6.33 12.83 24.85
CA ALA A 10 6.80 11.64 24.13
C ALA A 10 5.80 10.48 24.16
N THR A 11 5.06 10.30 25.25
CA THR A 11 4.03 9.25 25.35
C THR A 11 2.80 9.57 24.48
N LEU A 12 2.43 10.84 24.32
CA LEU A 12 1.30 11.24 23.47
C LEU A 12 1.57 10.98 21.97
N ALA A 13 2.82 11.07 21.51
CA ALA A 13 3.14 10.85 20.09
C ALA A 13 3.03 9.38 19.64
N LEU A 14 3.14 8.42 20.56
CA LEU A 14 3.18 7.00 20.21
C LEU A 14 1.79 6.42 19.89
N THR A 15 0.71 7.09 20.29
CA THR A 15 -0.67 6.61 20.07
C THR A 15 -1.23 6.93 18.68
N LEU A 16 -0.54 7.76 17.88
CA LEU A 16 -0.98 8.15 16.54
C LEU A 16 -0.46 7.26 15.40
N ALA A 17 0.15 6.11 15.71
CA ALA A 17 0.59 5.15 14.71
C ALA A 17 -0.62 4.52 13.99
N SER A 18 -1.06 5.18 12.91
CA SER A 18 -2.17 4.71 12.08
C SER A 18 -1.73 3.48 11.28
N SER A 19 -2.31 2.33 11.61
CA SER A 19 -2.11 1.09 10.87
C SER A 19 -2.81 1.19 9.50
N ALA A 20 -2.03 1.24 8.43
CA ALA A 20 -2.54 1.24 7.06
C ALA A 20 -2.99 -0.18 6.66
N PHE A 21 -4.13 -0.62 7.19
CA PHE A 21 -4.76 -1.87 6.76
C PHE A 21 -5.26 -1.73 5.32
N ALA A 22 -5.04 -2.77 4.51
CA ALA A 22 -5.65 -2.85 3.18
C ALA A 22 -7.18 -2.96 3.36
N LEU A 23 -7.94 -1.98 2.86
CA LEU A 23 -9.41 -2.02 2.95
C LEU A 23 -9.93 -3.20 2.10
N PRO A 24 -10.61 -4.20 2.70
CA PRO A 24 -11.16 -5.34 1.96
C PRO A 24 -12.09 -4.93 0.82
N LYS A 25 -12.75 -3.77 0.95
CA LYS A 25 -13.62 -3.16 -0.07
C LYS A 25 -12.95 -3.01 -1.44
N TYR A 26 -11.67 -2.63 -1.49
CA TYR A 26 -10.98 -2.46 -2.78
C TYR A 26 -10.66 -3.81 -3.45
N ALA A 27 -10.29 -4.82 -2.66
CA ALA A 27 -10.07 -6.16 -3.17
C ALA A 27 -11.36 -6.76 -3.73
N GLN A 28 -12.49 -6.57 -3.03
CA GLN A 28 -13.81 -7.02 -3.49
C GLN A 28 -14.26 -6.27 -4.75
N LYS A 29 -14.08 -4.94 -4.80
CA LYS A 29 -14.49 -4.09 -5.94
C LYS A 29 -13.83 -4.54 -7.25
N GLU A 30 -12.51 -4.74 -7.23
CA GLU A 30 -11.75 -4.97 -8.46
C GLU A 30 -11.64 -6.46 -8.83
N ASN A 31 -11.80 -7.36 -7.84
CA ASN A 31 -11.71 -8.80 -8.01
C ASN A 31 -10.47 -9.25 -8.82
N LYS A 32 -9.32 -8.62 -8.53
CA LYS A 32 -8.03 -8.95 -9.13
C LYS A 32 -7.16 -9.70 -8.13
N LYS A 33 -6.26 -10.54 -8.64
CA LYS A 33 -5.22 -11.18 -7.81
C LYS A 33 -4.37 -10.08 -7.15
N CYS A 34 -3.93 -10.30 -5.92
CA CYS A 34 -3.07 -9.37 -5.19
C CYS A 34 -1.84 -8.93 -6.00
N GLY A 35 -1.25 -9.88 -6.77
CA GLY A 35 -0.11 -9.63 -7.66
C GLY A 35 -0.36 -8.64 -8.81
N PHE A 36 -1.63 -8.31 -9.10
CA PHE A 36 -1.99 -7.30 -10.08
C PHE A 36 -1.64 -5.90 -9.58
N CYS A 37 -1.93 -5.59 -8.32
CA CYS A 37 -1.67 -4.28 -7.72
C CYS A 37 -0.35 -4.24 -6.91
N HIS A 38 0.08 -5.39 -6.37
CA HIS A 38 1.26 -5.50 -5.51
C HIS A 38 2.33 -6.37 -6.16
N VAL A 39 3.60 -5.98 -6.01
CA VAL A 39 4.73 -6.82 -6.43
C VAL A 39 4.78 -8.12 -5.61
N ASN A 40 4.43 -8.04 -4.32
CA ASN A 40 4.24 -9.23 -3.49
C ASN A 40 2.82 -9.78 -3.69
N ALA A 41 2.73 -11.04 -4.11
CA ALA A 41 1.47 -11.75 -4.30
C ALA A 41 0.66 -11.94 -3.00
N ALA A 42 1.26 -11.74 -1.82
CA ALA A 42 0.53 -11.70 -0.55
C ALA A 42 -0.28 -10.38 -0.32
N GLY A 43 -0.18 -9.40 -1.22
CA GLY A 43 -0.98 -8.17 -1.16
C GLY A 43 -0.39 -7.04 -0.31
N ALA A 44 0.92 -7.05 -0.10
CA ALA A 44 1.62 -6.07 0.73
C ALA A 44 2.80 -5.41 -0.01
N GLY A 45 3.33 -4.35 0.57
CA GLY A 45 4.55 -3.71 0.09
C GLY A 45 4.39 -2.98 -1.25
N LYS A 46 5.49 -2.93 -2.02
CA LYS A 46 5.60 -2.14 -3.26
C LYS A 46 4.49 -2.47 -4.25
N ARG A 47 3.94 -1.43 -4.89
CA ARG A 47 2.92 -1.57 -5.92
C ARG A 47 3.51 -1.74 -7.31
N THR A 48 2.76 -2.40 -8.18
CA THR A 48 3.02 -2.45 -9.63
C THR A 48 2.59 -1.13 -10.29
N ALA A 49 2.81 -0.98 -11.60
CA ALA A 49 2.27 0.16 -12.35
C ALA A 49 0.74 0.28 -12.23
N ALA A 50 0.02 -0.85 -12.22
CA ALA A 50 -1.43 -0.87 -12.03
C ALA A 50 -1.83 -0.41 -10.62
N GLY A 51 -1.10 -0.85 -9.60
CA GLY A 51 -1.35 -0.41 -8.22
C GLY A 51 -1.06 1.07 -8.00
N GLU A 52 -0.01 1.62 -8.62
CA GLU A 52 0.29 3.06 -8.55
C GLU A 52 -0.76 3.89 -9.31
N TRP A 53 -1.20 3.44 -10.48
CA TRP A 53 -2.32 4.06 -11.21
C TRP A 53 -3.58 4.09 -10.34
N TYR A 54 -3.95 2.96 -9.75
CA TYR A 54 -5.12 2.85 -8.90
C TYR A 54 -5.08 3.83 -7.73
N LYS A 55 -3.91 3.99 -7.08
CA LYS A 55 -3.70 4.95 -5.99
C LYS A 55 -3.88 6.40 -6.44
N SER A 56 -3.44 6.75 -7.66
CA SER A 56 -3.50 8.12 -8.19
C SER A 56 -4.80 8.46 -8.92
N HIS A 57 -5.63 7.47 -9.25
CA HIS A 57 -6.87 7.63 -10.02
C HIS A 57 -8.09 7.21 -9.19
N ASP A 58 -8.29 7.85 -8.04
CA ASP A 58 -9.47 7.67 -7.18
C ASP A 58 -9.81 6.21 -6.83
N HIS A 59 -8.78 5.36 -6.68
CA HIS A 59 -8.98 3.93 -6.48
C HIS A 59 -9.84 3.32 -7.62
N SER A 60 -9.47 3.60 -8.87
CA SER A 60 -10.13 3.12 -10.08
C SER A 60 -9.11 2.61 -11.11
N LEU A 61 -9.42 1.48 -11.76
CA LEU A 61 -8.66 0.96 -12.89
C LEU A 61 -9.15 1.50 -14.25
N LYS A 62 -10.12 2.42 -14.25
CA LYS A 62 -10.65 2.99 -15.49
C LYS A 62 -9.54 3.73 -16.25
N GLY A 63 -9.39 3.43 -17.53
CA GLY A 63 -8.38 4.03 -18.39
C GLY A 63 -6.96 3.50 -18.19
N PHE A 64 -6.72 2.59 -17.23
CA PHE A 64 -5.43 1.93 -17.11
C PHE A 64 -5.21 1.02 -18.33
N LYS A 65 -4.25 1.40 -19.18
CA LYS A 65 -3.75 0.52 -20.22
C LYS A 65 -2.55 -0.21 -19.67
N GLU A 66 -2.60 -1.54 -19.69
CA GLU A 66 -1.47 -2.35 -19.26
C GLU A 66 -0.23 -1.91 -20.06
N PRO A 67 0.83 -1.43 -19.39
CA PRO A 67 2.07 -1.18 -20.10
C PRO A 67 2.51 -2.51 -20.72
N ALA A 68 3.08 -2.47 -21.92
CA ALA A 68 3.62 -3.65 -22.58
C ALA A 68 4.42 -4.49 -21.56
N PRO A 69 4.31 -5.83 -21.57
CA PRO A 69 4.86 -6.67 -20.52
C PRO A 69 6.37 -6.48 -20.44
N THR A 70 6.82 -5.57 -19.57
CA THR A 70 8.21 -5.50 -19.16
C THR A 70 8.41 -6.74 -18.30
N LYS A 71 9.24 -7.65 -18.80
CA LYS A 71 9.61 -8.94 -18.21
C LYS A 71 9.50 -8.90 -16.67
N PRO A 72 8.82 -9.88 -16.05
CA PRO A 72 8.59 -9.87 -14.60
C PRO A 72 9.89 -9.63 -13.87
N ALA A 73 9.89 -8.62 -12.98
CA ALA A 73 11.02 -8.38 -12.09
C ALA A 73 11.35 -9.69 -11.35
N PRO A 74 12.63 -10.07 -11.25
CA PRO A 74 13.03 -11.40 -10.79
C PRO A 74 12.46 -11.65 -9.39
N LYS A 75 11.82 -12.81 -9.24
CA LYS A 75 11.43 -13.34 -7.93
C LYS A 75 12.70 -13.44 -7.08
N LYS A 76 12.89 -12.55 -6.11
CA LYS A 76 13.94 -12.74 -5.11
C LYS A 76 13.54 -13.96 -4.27
N LYS A 77 14.37 -15.00 -4.31
CA LYS A 77 14.25 -16.21 -3.50
C LYS A 77 14.38 -15.89 -2.02
#